data_AF-A0A7T0NYX9-F1
#
_entry.id   AF-A0A7T0NYX9-F1
#
_cell.length_a   1.000
_cell.length_b   1.000
_cell.length_c   1.000
_cell.angle_alpha   90.00
_cell.angle_beta   90.00
_cell.angle_gamma   90.00
#
_symmetry.space_group_name_H-M   'P 1'
#
loop_
_entity.id
_entity.type
_entity.pdbx_description
1 polymer ?
#
loop_
_entity_poly.entity_id
_entity_poly.type
_entity_poly.pdbx_seq_one_letter_code
_entity_poly.pdbx_strand_id
1 'polypeptide(L)'
;MLQNTKSDYQIAQQQILDGIISGEFEIENRKDLGPMIPIRLFQALRMVALGSNVEDILGQGAPSLVYHSGQSLGLAMGQIAAANIDRDLETYVGKIKLLCRQLSIGLVVPDKVDLDAGMLELRVDECVSCAGIHNVSAPICHFEAGMVGGIVKTFFKRNVKATETKCNALGDKTCLIRVDLL
;
A
#
# COMPACT_ATOMS: atom_id res chain seq x y z
N MET A 1 10.52 34.08 12.68
CA MET A 1 10.88 32.71 12.32
C MET A 1 9.80 31.79 12.87
N LEU A 2 8.93 31.25 12.01
CA LEU A 2 7.98 30.23 12.44
C LEU A 2 8.80 28.97 12.73
N GLN A 3 8.87 28.57 14.01
CA GLN A 3 9.43 27.27 14.36
C GLN A 3 8.56 26.22 13.68
N ASN A 4 9.15 25.50 12.72
CA ASN A 4 8.47 24.45 11.98
C ASN A 4 8.41 23.19 12.87
N THR A 5 7.58 23.24 13.91
CA THR A 5 7.36 22.11 14.80
C THR A 5 6.48 21.10 14.09
N LYS A 6 6.98 19.86 13.94
CA LYS A 6 6.18 18.74 13.41
C LYS A 6 4.91 18.59 14.23
N SER A 7 3.79 18.28 13.58
CA SER A 7 2.56 17.88 14.27
C SER A 7 2.73 16.52 14.95
N ASP A 8 1.90 16.22 15.94
CA ASP A 8 1.92 14.91 16.62
C ASP A 8 1.74 13.74 15.64
N TYR A 9 0.88 13.91 14.64
CA TYR A 9 0.72 12.93 13.57
C TYR A 9 1.98 12.73 12.74
N GLN A 10 2.73 13.80 12.46
CA GLN A 10 4.00 13.69 11.72
C GLN A 10 5.09 13.00 12.55
N ILE A 11 5.08 13.19 13.89
CA ILE A 11 5.99 12.50 14.80
C ILE A 11 5.66 11.00 14.84
N ALA A 12 4.38 10.66 15.06
CA ALA A 12 3.92 9.27 15.09
C ALA A 12 4.17 8.56 13.74
N GLN A 13 3.86 9.22 12.63
CA GLN A 13 4.13 8.70 11.28
C GLN A 13 5.62 8.38 11.10
N GLN A 14 6.51 9.28 11.52
CA GLN A 14 7.95 9.06 11.41
C GLN A 14 8.37 7.80 12.18
N GLN A 15 7.95 7.66 13.43
CA GLN A 15 8.29 6.49 14.26
C GLN A 15 7.78 5.17 13.65
N ILE A 16 6.55 5.17 13.13
CA ILE A 16 5.97 4.01 12.44
C ILE A 16 6.80 3.65 11.21
N LEU A 17 7.12 4.64 10.37
CA LEU A 17 7.92 4.41 9.17
C LEU A 17 9.34 3.97 9.51
N ASP A 18 9.97 4.53 10.54
CA ASP A 18 11.31 4.15 10.99
C ASP A 18 11.34 2.69 11.45
N GLY A 19 10.32 2.22 12.18
CA GLY A 19 10.19 0.81 12.55
C GLY A 19 10.03 -0.12 11.34
N ILE A 20 9.24 0.29 10.34
CA ILE A 20 9.12 -0.47 9.08
C ILE A 20 10.48 -0.48 8.33
N ILE A 21 11.20 0.65 8.32
CA ILE A 21 12.50 0.80 7.65
C ILE A 21 13.60 -0.03 8.34
N SER A 22 13.62 -0.06 9.67
CA SER A 22 14.58 -0.85 10.44
C SER A 22 14.25 -2.35 10.42
N GLY A 23 13.05 -2.74 10.01
CA GLY A 23 12.57 -4.12 10.09
C GLY A 23 12.25 -4.56 11.52
N GLU A 24 12.04 -3.61 12.43
CA GLU A 24 11.69 -3.87 13.82
C GLU A 24 10.17 -3.98 13.96
N PHE A 25 9.69 -5.22 14.03
CA PHE A 25 8.26 -5.53 14.12
C PHE A 25 7.80 -5.84 15.55
N GLU A 26 8.69 -5.80 16.54
CA GLU A 26 8.30 -5.82 17.94
C GLU A 26 7.73 -4.46 18.33
N ILE A 27 6.60 -4.47 19.05
CA ILE A 27 5.91 -3.24 19.44
C ILE A 27 5.92 -3.15 20.95
N GLU A 28 6.53 -2.07 21.46
CA GLU A 28 6.53 -1.76 22.89
C GLU A 28 5.09 -1.74 23.43
N ASN A 29 4.91 -2.22 24.67
CA ASN A 29 3.62 -2.30 25.34
C ASN A 29 2.58 -3.25 24.69
N ARG A 30 3.02 -4.22 23.85
CA ARG A 30 2.15 -5.31 23.34
C ARG A 30 2.69 -6.71 23.62
N LYS A 31 3.23 -6.94 24.83
CA LYS A 31 3.87 -8.23 25.21
C LYS A 31 2.95 -9.44 25.03
N ASP A 32 1.66 -9.32 25.38
CA ASP A 32 0.74 -10.46 25.35
C ASP A 32 -0.01 -10.60 24.00
N LEU A 33 -0.42 -9.49 23.40
CA LEU A 33 -1.20 -9.48 22.15
C LEU A 33 -0.33 -9.49 20.89
N GLY A 34 0.94 -9.10 21.02
CA GLY A 34 1.87 -9.00 19.91
C GLY A 34 1.54 -7.87 18.92
N PRO A 35 2.30 -7.81 17.81
CA PRO A 35 2.16 -6.76 16.80
C PRO A 35 0.97 -6.98 15.86
N MET A 36 0.40 -8.19 15.85
CA MET A 36 -0.65 -8.57 14.91
C MET A 36 -2.04 -8.23 15.43
N ILE A 37 -2.93 -7.94 14.49
CA ILE A 37 -4.36 -7.71 14.74
C ILE A 37 -5.20 -8.53 13.76
N PRO A 38 -6.46 -8.87 14.10
CA PRO A 38 -7.38 -9.45 13.13
C PRO A 38 -7.62 -8.49 11.95
N ILE A 39 -7.63 -9.02 10.72
CA ILE A 39 -7.94 -8.25 9.50
C ILE A 39 -9.25 -7.47 9.59
N ARG A 40 -10.25 -8.02 10.30
CA ARG A 40 -11.55 -7.35 10.53
C ARG A 40 -11.41 -6.03 11.27
N LEU A 41 -10.44 -5.87 12.17
CA LEU A 41 -10.20 -4.61 12.87
C LEU A 41 -9.67 -3.55 11.91
N PHE A 42 -8.72 -3.90 11.04
CA PHE A 42 -8.23 -3.01 9.99
C PHE A 42 -9.36 -2.61 9.02
N GLN A 43 -10.15 -3.58 8.56
CA GLN A 43 -11.27 -3.32 7.65
C GLN A 43 -12.35 -2.44 8.29
N ALA A 44 -12.66 -2.64 9.58
CA ALA A 44 -13.59 -1.77 10.30
C ALA A 44 -13.05 -0.33 10.39
N LEU A 45 -11.78 -0.14 10.73
CA LEU A 45 -11.16 1.18 10.72
C LEU A 45 -11.20 1.80 9.32
N ARG A 46 -10.80 1.05 8.30
CA ARG A 46 -10.62 1.56 6.94
C ARG A 46 -11.94 1.86 6.22
N MET A 47 -12.89 0.92 6.28
CA MET A 47 -14.13 0.99 5.51
C MET A 47 -15.29 1.61 6.29
N VAL A 48 -15.37 1.36 7.61
CA VAL A 48 -16.48 1.87 8.43
C VAL A 48 -16.13 3.20 9.09
N ALA A 49 -14.99 3.28 9.80
CA ALA A 49 -14.65 4.50 10.54
C ALA A 49 -14.08 5.61 9.65
N LEU A 50 -13.27 5.25 8.65
CA LEU A 50 -12.70 6.20 7.70
C LEU A 50 -13.47 6.25 6.39
N GLY A 51 -13.91 5.12 5.84
CA GLY A 51 -14.55 5.05 4.53
C GLY A 51 -15.73 6.00 4.39
N SER A 52 -16.84 5.73 5.08
CA SER A 52 -18.04 6.56 5.00
C SER A 52 -17.78 8.01 5.42
N ASN A 53 -17.03 8.24 6.51
CA ASN A 53 -16.76 9.58 6.98
C ASN A 53 -15.90 10.41 6.01
N VAL A 54 -14.90 9.79 5.36
CA VAL A 54 -14.06 10.48 4.37
C VAL A 54 -14.85 10.71 3.09
N GLU A 55 -15.71 9.78 2.68
CA GLU A 55 -16.65 9.97 1.58
C GLU A 55 -17.64 11.10 1.86
N ASP A 56 -18.19 11.19 3.07
CA ASP A 56 -19.12 12.26 3.47
C ASP A 56 -18.45 13.64 3.42
N ILE A 57 -17.17 13.73 3.81
CA ILE A 57 -16.42 15.00 3.84
C ILE A 57 -15.89 15.39 2.45
N LEU A 58 -15.38 14.44 1.68
CA LEU A 58 -14.64 14.71 0.43
C LEU A 58 -15.38 14.30 -0.84
N GLY A 59 -16.50 13.60 -0.73
CA GLY A 59 -17.23 13.02 -1.85
C GLY A 59 -16.32 12.23 -2.78
N GLN A 60 -16.33 12.59 -4.06
CA GLN A 60 -15.52 11.97 -5.11
C GLN A 60 -13.99 12.15 -4.91
N GLY A 61 -13.55 13.01 -3.99
CA GLY A 61 -12.14 13.16 -3.62
C GLY A 61 -11.61 12.08 -2.68
N ALA A 62 -12.49 11.31 -2.03
CA ALA A 62 -12.11 10.30 -1.04
C ALA A 62 -11.15 9.22 -1.60
N PRO A 63 -11.41 8.61 -2.79
CA PRO A 63 -10.48 7.66 -3.40
C PRO A 63 -9.07 8.22 -3.61
N SER A 64 -8.97 9.48 -4.04
CA SER A 64 -7.69 10.14 -4.31
C SER A 64 -6.87 10.34 -3.04
N LEU A 65 -7.51 10.78 -1.94
CA LEU A 65 -6.82 10.91 -0.65
C LEU A 65 -6.23 9.57 -0.21
N VAL A 66 -7.04 8.52 -0.26
CA VAL A 66 -6.64 7.16 0.13
C VAL A 66 -5.51 6.65 -0.76
N TYR A 67 -5.61 6.85 -2.07
CA TYR A 67 -4.56 6.50 -3.01
C TYR A 67 -3.24 7.18 -2.65
N HIS A 68 -3.26 8.48 -2.33
CA HIS A 68 -2.03 9.19 -1.93
C HIS A 68 -1.50 8.75 -0.56
N SER A 69 -2.37 8.36 0.38
CA SER A 69 -1.93 7.71 1.63
C SER A 69 -1.19 6.40 1.36
N GLY A 70 -1.74 5.56 0.47
CA GLY A 70 -1.10 4.33 0.03
C GLY A 70 0.23 4.59 -0.68
N GLN A 71 0.25 5.56 -1.58
CA GLN A 71 1.46 5.97 -2.31
C GLN A 71 2.59 6.40 -1.38
N SER A 72 2.28 7.12 -0.30
CA SER A 72 3.27 7.52 0.70
C SER A 72 3.92 6.31 1.38
N LEU A 73 3.13 5.30 1.76
CA LEU A 73 3.66 4.04 2.28
C LEU A 73 4.48 3.30 1.22
N GLY A 74 3.97 3.22 -0.02
CA GLY A 74 4.67 2.57 -1.13
C GLY A 74 6.03 3.18 -1.44
N LEU A 75 6.16 4.51 -1.34
CA LEU A 75 7.45 5.20 -1.48
C LEU A 75 8.43 4.78 -0.38
N ALA A 76 7.98 4.74 0.88
CA ALA A 76 8.81 4.29 2.01
C ALA A 76 9.23 2.82 1.86
N MET A 77 8.28 1.92 1.59
CA MET A 77 8.56 0.51 1.32
C MET A 77 9.54 0.32 0.15
N GLY A 78 9.35 1.13 -0.89
CA GLY A 78 10.23 1.11 -2.05
C GLY A 78 11.66 1.55 -1.71
N GLN A 79 11.84 2.52 -0.81
CA GLN A 79 13.17 2.95 -0.37
C GLN A 79 13.88 1.85 0.43
N ILE A 80 13.14 1.14 1.30
CA ILE A 80 13.66 0.01 2.08
C ILE A 80 14.11 -1.11 1.15
N ALA A 81 13.26 -1.49 0.19
CA ALA A 81 13.61 -2.53 -0.77
C ALA A 81 14.79 -2.13 -1.67
N ALA A 82 14.90 -0.84 -2.03
CA ALA A 82 15.99 -0.30 -2.81
C ALA A 82 17.31 -0.14 -2.02
N ALA A 83 17.30 -0.25 -0.69
CA ALA A 83 18.50 -0.13 0.11
C ALA A 83 19.49 -1.26 -0.23
N ASN A 84 20.73 -0.87 -0.54
CA ASN A 84 21.84 -1.77 -0.85
C ASN A 84 21.59 -2.70 -2.06
N ILE A 85 20.90 -2.22 -3.10
CA ILE A 85 20.76 -2.95 -4.38
C ILE A 85 21.15 -2.08 -5.58
N ASP A 86 21.83 -2.68 -6.56
CA ASP A 86 22.25 -2.02 -7.80
C ASP A 86 21.17 -2.10 -8.89
N ARG A 87 19.95 -1.64 -8.59
CA ARG A 87 18.78 -1.66 -9.50
C ARG A 87 18.40 -3.06 -10.04
N ASP A 88 18.70 -4.11 -9.29
CA ASP A 88 18.21 -5.44 -9.62
C ASP A 88 16.69 -5.54 -9.32
N LEU A 89 15.89 -5.71 -10.38
CA LEU A 89 14.44 -5.78 -10.27
C LEU A 89 13.99 -7.03 -9.52
N GLU A 90 14.67 -8.16 -9.71
CA GLU A 90 14.27 -9.42 -9.08
C GLU A 90 14.45 -9.37 -7.57
N THR A 91 15.63 -8.95 -7.09
CA THR A 91 15.88 -8.74 -5.65
C THR A 91 14.93 -7.68 -5.07
N TYR A 92 14.69 -6.59 -5.80
CA TYR A 92 13.76 -5.55 -5.35
C TYR A 92 12.35 -6.09 -5.13
N VAL A 93 11.81 -6.80 -6.13
CA VAL A 93 10.49 -7.43 -6.06
C VAL A 93 10.46 -8.46 -4.92
N GLY A 94 11.51 -9.26 -4.75
CA GLY A 94 11.62 -10.22 -3.65
C GLY A 94 11.47 -9.56 -2.27
N LYS A 95 12.17 -8.44 -2.04
CA LYS A 95 12.08 -7.67 -0.79
C LYS A 95 10.69 -7.06 -0.58
N ILE A 96 10.07 -6.51 -1.63
CA ILE A 96 8.70 -5.98 -1.55
C ILE A 96 7.71 -7.09 -1.18
N LYS A 97 7.80 -8.27 -1.80
CA LYS A 97 6.95 -9.41 -1.48
C LYS A 97 7.07 -9.82 -0.01
N LEU A 98 8.30 -9.86 0.50
CA LEU A 98 8.56 -10.16 1.91
C LEU A 98 7.95 -9.12 2.84
N LEU A 99 8.16 -7.83 2.56
CA LEU A 99 7.61 -6.72 3.36
C LEU A 99 6.08 -6.73 3.37
N CYS A 100 5.43 -6.86 2.20
CA CYS A 100 3.97 -6.95 2.13
C CYS A 100 3.41 -8.14 2.92
N ARG A 101 4.12 -9.29 2.91
CA ARG A 101 3.74 -10.47 3.69
C ARG A 101 3.93 -10.25 5.19
N GLN A 102 5.05 -9.67 5.62
CA GLN A 102 5.33 -9.37 7.03
C GLN A 102 4.31 -8.39 7.61
N LEU A 103 3.95 -7.35 6.84
CA LEU A 103 2.94 -6.36 7.21
C LEU A 103 1.49 -6.87 7.04
N SER A 104 1.31 -8.09 6.52
CA SER A 104 -0.01 -8.68 6.24
C SER A 104 -0.92 -7.79 5.37
N ILE A 105 -0.32 -7.09 4.40
CA ILE A 105 -1.06 -6.24 3.44
C ILE A 105 -1.70 -7.11 2.36
N GLY A 106 -1.01 -8.17 1.96
CA GLY A 106 -1.41 -9.09 0.90
C GLY A 106 -0.18 -9.75 0.26
N LEU A 107 -0.44 -10.69 -0.64
CA LEU A 107 0.58 -11.37 -1.43
C LEU A 107 0.74 -10.65 -2.77
N VAL A 108 1.81 -9.87 -2.90
CA VAL A 108 2.12 -9.17 -4.14
C VAL A 108 2.80 -10.12 -5.13
N VAL A 109 2.30 -10.18 -6.36
CA VAL A 109 2.84 -11.08 -7.40
C VAL A 109 2.89 -10.33 -8.73
N PRO A 110 4.06 -10.20 -9.39
CA PRO A 110 4.11 -9.72 -10.76
C PRO A 110 3.30 -10.63 -11.68
N ASP A 111 2.42 -10.06 -12.50
CA ASP A 111 1.55 -10.80 -13.41
C ASP A 111 1.98 -10.61 -14.86
N LYS A 112 2.13 -9.35 -15.28
CA LYS A 112 2.63 -8.97 -16.60
C LYS A 112 3.64 -7.83 -16.48
N VAL A 113 4.72 -7.90 -17.23
CA VAL A 113 5.74 -6.85 -17.29
C VAL A 113 6.08 -6.61 -18.76
N ASP A 114 5.82 -5.39 -19.23
CA ASP A 114 6.12 -4.92 -20.58
C ASP A 114 6.84 -3.57 -20.47
N LEU A 115 8.17 -3.63 -20.29
CA LEU A 115 8.97 -2.43 -20.05
C LEU A 115 9.11 -1.55 -21.30
N ASP A 116 8.98 -2.13 -22.50
CA ASP A 116 9.01 -1.39 -23.76
C ASP A 116 7.75 -0.54 -23.91
N ALA A 117 6.58 -1.08 -23.54
CA ALA A 117 5.33 -0.33 -23.45
C ALA A 117 5.23 0.52 -22.18
N GLY A 118 6.19 0.42 -21.26
CA GLY A 118 6.19 1.11 -19.97
C GLY A 118 5.03 0.69 -19.06
N MET A 119 4.63 -0.59 -19.07
CA MET A 119 3.46 -1.09 -18.36
C MET A 119 3.80 -2.32 -17.52
N LEU A 120 3.25 -2.35 -16.30
CA LEU A 120 3.36 -3.48 -15.39
C LEU A 120 1.98 -3.82 -14.81
N GLU A 121 1.71 -5.09 -14.56
CA GLU A 121 0.55 -5.55 -13.81
C GLU A 121 1.02 -6.37 -12.62
N LEU A 122 0.50 -6.04 -11.44
CA LEU A 122 0.81 -6.70 -10.18
C LEU A 122 -0.51 -7.15 -9.55
N ARG A 123 -0.56 -8.43 -9.18
CA ARG A 123 -1.63 -8.96 -8.33
C ARG A 123 -1.34 -8.65 -6.88
N VAL A 124 -2.40 -8.33 -6.14
CA VAL A 124 -2.42 -8.28 -4.68
C VAL A 124 -3.44 -9.32 -4.23
N ASP A 125 -2.99 -10.56 -4.09
CA ASP A 125 -3.81 -11.65 -3.58
C ASP A 125 -3.96 -11.49 -2.05
N GLU A 126 -5.04 -12.02 -1.47
CA GLU A 126 -5.34 -11.89 -0.03
C GLU A 126 -5.29 -10.42 0.47
N CYS A 127 -5.71 -9.48 -0.39
CA CYS A 127 -5.64 -8.05 -0.12
C CYS A 127 -6.39 -7.67 1.17
N VAL A 128 -5.67 -7.03 2.10
CA VAL A 128 -6.17 -6.66 3.43
C VAL A 128 -7.44 -5.79 3.38
N SER A 129 -7.55 -4.93 2.35
CA SER A 129 -8.66 -4.00 2.20
C SER A 129 -9.96 -4.66 1.76
N CYS A 130 -9.93 -5.67 0.87
CA CYS A 130 -11.14 -6.23 0.27
C CYS A 130 -11.42 -7.71 0.60
N ALA A 131 -10.48 -8.44 1.21
CA ALA A 131 -10.66 -9.86 1.47
C ALA A 131 -11.95 -10.12 2.29
N GLY A 132 -12.82 -10.98 1.77
CA GLY A 132 -14.10 -11.33 2.39
C GLY A 132 -15.17 -10.22 2.32
N ILE A 133 -15.02 -9.27 1.40
CA ILE A 133 -16.03 -8.28 1.00
C ILE A 133 -16.54 -8.68 -0.39
N HIS A 134 -17.83 -8.53 -0.66
CA HIS A 134 -18.47 -8.92 -1.92
C HIS A 134 -19.53 -7.88 -2.32
N ASN A 135 -19.98 -7.94 -3.58
CA ASN A 135 -21.11 -7.17 -4.12
C ASN A 135 -20.91 -5.64 -4.12
N VAL A 136 -19.67 -5.17 -4.23
CA VAL A 136 -19.42 -3.74 -4.51
C VAL A 136 -19.59 -3.45 -6.00
N SER A 137 -19.79 -2.19 -6.37
CA SER A 137 -20.00 -1.77 -7.77
C SER A 137 -18.77 -1.16 -8.43
N ALA A 138 -17.70 -0.92 -7.67
CA ALA A 138 -16.44 -0.37 -8.17
C ALA A 138 -15.24 -0.93 -7.38
N PRO A 139 -14.01 -0.89 -7.91
CA PRO A 139 -12.81 -1.25 -7.16
C PRO A 139 -12.63 -0.38 -5.92
N ILE A 140 -12.20 -0.97 -4.81
CA ILE A 140 -12.12 -0.30 -3.48
C ILE A 140 -10.72 -0.31 -2.86
N CYS A 141 -9.73 -0.99 -3.46
CA CYS A 141 -8.36 -1.12 -2.95
C CYS A 141 -7.48 0.05 -3.41
N HIS A 142 -8.00 1.28 -3.29
CA HIS A 142 -7.27 2.49 -3.70
C HIS A 142 -5.97 2.67 -2.92
N PHE A 143 -5.94 2.24 -1.66
CA PHE A 143 -4.74 2.29 -0.83
C PHE A 143 -3.64 1.39 -1.40
N GLU A 144 -3.98 0.15 -1.75
CA GLU A 144 -3.03 -0.80 -2.34
C GLU A 144 -2.61 -0.39 -3.76
N ALA A 145 -3.52 0.16 -4.56
CA ALA A 145 -3.18 0.74 -5.86
C ALA A 145 -2.14 1.86 -5.72
N GLY A 146 -2.36 2.77 -4.77
CA GLY A 146 -1.41 3.83 -4.43
C GLY A 146 -0.06 3.28 -3.97
N MET A 147 -0.08 2.31 -3.05
CA MET A 147 1.12 1.64 -2.52
C MET A 147 1.94 1.00 -3.64
N VAL A 148 1.32 0.22 -4.52
CA VAL A 148 1.99 -0.37 -5.68
C VAL A 148 2.56 0.72 -6.59
N GLY A 149 1.83 1.81 -6.83
CA GLY A 149 2.34 2.97 -7.57
C GLY A 149 3.58 3.60 -6.92
N GLY A 150 3.59 3.76 -5.59
CA GLY A 150 4.74 4.28 -4.84
C GLY A 150 5.98 3.37 -4.97
N ILE A 151 5.78 2.05 -4.86
CA ILE A 151 6.84 1.04 -5.01
C ILE A 151 7.46 1.12 -6.41
N VAL A 152 6.63 1.05 -7.45
CA VAL A 152 7.12 1.10 -8.85
C VAL A 152 7.80 2.44 -9.16
N LYS A 153 7.23 3.57 -8.69
CA LYS A 153 7.83 4.90 -8.83
C LYS A 153 9.24 4.96 -8.24
N THR A 154 9.45 4.38 -7.06
CA THR A 154 10.76 4.39 -6.39
C THR A 154 11.81 3.62 -7.20
N PHE A 155 11.46 2.43 -7.71
CA PHE A 155 12.40 1.62 -8.47
C PHE A 155 12.79 2.26 -9.81
N PHE A 156 11.79 2.65 -10.61
CA PHE A 156 12.02 3.20 -11.96
C PHE A 156 12.44 4.67 -11.96
N LYS A 157 12.27 5.39 -10.84
CA LYS A 157 12.52 6.84 -10.72
C LYS A 157 11.76 7.66 -11.77
N ARG A 158 10.57 7.19 -12.14
CA ARG A 158 9.65 7.83 -13.10
C ARG A 158 8.31 8.10 -12.42
N ASN A 159 7.57 9.08 -12.92
CA ASN A 159 6.18 9.20 -12.52
C ASN A 159 5.40 7.99 -13.05
N VAL A 160 4.39 7.59 -12.30
CA VAL A 160 3.56 6.43 -12.65
C VAL A 160 2.11 6.74 -12.38
N LYS A 161 1.24 6.05 -13.11
CA LYS A 161 -0.18 5.96 -12.80
C LYS A 161 -0.49 4.52 -12.43
N ALA A 162 -0.93 4.28 -11.20
CA ALA A 162 -1.41 2.97 -10.78
C ALA A 162 -2.95 2.96 -10.76
N THR A 163 -3.56 1.89 -11.24
CA THR A 163 -5.02 1.75 -11.34
C THR A 163 -5.40 0.31 -11.01
N GLU A 164 -6.33 0.13 -10.07
CA GLU A 164 -6.93 -1.17 -9.82
C GLU A 164 -7.90 -1.50 -10.96
N THR A 165 -7.57 -2.52 -11.76
CA THR A 165 -8.36 -2.94 -12.93
C THR A 165 -9.23 -4.16 -12.66
N LYS A 166 -8.93 -4.91 -11.59
CA LYS A 166 -9.72 -6.02 -11.06
C LYS A 166 -9.72 -5.97 -9.55
N CYS A 167 -10.79 -6.39 -8.90
CA CYS A 167 -10.92 -6.35 -7.44
C CYS A 167 -11.62 -7.60 -6.91
N ASN A 168 -11.10 -8.21 -5.84
CA ASN A 168 -11.77 -9.37 -5.25
C ASN A 168 -13.18 -9.05 -4.74
N ALA A 169 -13.44 -7.82 -4.29
CA ALA A 169 -14.77 -7.39 -3.88
C ALA A 169 -15.77 -7.27 -5.04
N LEU A 170 -15.30 -7.10 -6.27
CA LEU A 170 -16.11 -7.14 -7.50
C LEU A 170 -16.43 -8.56 -7.96
N GLY A 171 -15.86 -9.58 -7.30
CA GLY A 171 -15.99 -10.99 -7.70
C GLY A 171 -14.82 -11.52 -8.53
N ASP A 172 -13.78 -10.71 -8.77
CA ASP A 172 -12.54 -11.21 -9.37
C ASP A 172 -11.79 -12.14 -8.41
N LYS A 173 -10.89 -12.98 -8.95
CA LYS A 173 -10.06 -13.88 -8.13
C LYS A 173 -8.93 -13.18 -7.38
N THR A 174 -8.62 -11.94 -7.74
CA THR A 174 -7.49 -11.15 -7.25
C THR A 174 -7.83 -9.66 -7.34
N CYS A 175 -7.10 -8.84 -6.60
CA CYS A 175 -6.93 -7.44 -6.98
C CYS A 175 -5.80 -7.35 -8.01
N LEU A 176 -6.04 -6.74 -9.17
CA LEU A 176 -5.01 -6.52 -10.20
C LEU A 176 -4.76 -5.02 -10.31
N ILE A 177 -3.51 -4.62 -10.08
CA ILE A 177 -3.08 -3.23 -10.21
C ILE A 177 -2.25 -3.10 -11.48
N ARG A 178 -2.76 -2.34 -12.43
CA ARG A 178 -2.00 -1.90 -13.61
C ARG A 178 -1.23 -0.64 -13.26
N VAL A 179 0.04 -0.60 -13.62
CA VAL A 179 0.92 0.56 -13.47
C VAL A 179 1.47 0.96 -14.83
N ASP A 180 1.16 2.17 -15.26
CA ASP A 180 1.72 2.78 -16.46
C ASP A 180 2.84 3.77 -16.05
N LEU A 181 4.03 3.59 -16.61
CA LEU A 181 5.18 4.49 -16.46
C LEU A 181 4.98 5.70 -17.37
N LEU A 182 5.03 6.90 -16.80
CA LEU A 182 4.83 8.18 -17.49
C LEU A 182 6.15 8.74 -18.03
#